data_AF-A0A9W9PBY6-F1
#
_entry.id   AF-A0A9W9PBY6-F1
#
_cell.length_a   1.000
_cell.length_b   1.000
_cell.length_c   1.000
_cell.angle_alpha   90.00
_cell.angle_beta   90.00
_cell.angle_gamma   90.00
#
_symmetry.space_group_name_H-M   'P 1'
#
loop_
_entity.id
_entity.type
_entity.pdbx_description
1 polymer ?
#
loop_
_entity_poly.entity_id
_entity_poly.type
_entity_poly.pdbx_seq_one_letter_code
_entity_poly.pdbx_strand_id
1 'polypeptide(L)'
;MVSMYPGHEPDDKWISSLLTVAPFNRIVEYFSAEIGDGGNQRLQRKDFMHNFYHDTRAYEKDQMNEVVFGKTTDQNLHTSVRDVWFDAARAELRARGVIPHDAERAWHWNGIPIFIGCSDCHPVAGWRA
;
A
#
# COMPACT_ATOMS: atom_id res chain seq x y z
N MET A 1 17.55 -4.21 -11.54
CA MET A 1 18.19 -3.85 -10.26
C MET A 1 17.53 -2.56 -9.79
N VAL A 2 16.63 -2.65 -8.81
CA VAL A 2 15.85 -1.50 -8.31
C VAL A 2 16.77 -0.71 -7.37
N SER A 3 17.08 0.54 -7.73
CA SER A 3 17.97 1.39 -6.93
C SER A 3 17.16 2.18 -5.91
N MET A 4 17.42 1.96 -4.62
CA MET A 4 16.89 2.77 -3.53
C MET A 4 17.95 3.80 -3.16
N TYR A 5 18.03 4.86 -3.96
CA TYR A 5 18.75 6.07 -3.56
C TYR A 5 17.93 6.81 -2.50
N PRO A 6 18.57 7.35 -1.45
CA PRO A 6 17.90 8.24 -0.52
C PRO A 6 17.43 9.47 -1.30
N GLY A 7 16.11 9.64 -1.44
CA GLY A 7 15.49 10.72 -2.21
C GLY A 7 14.57 10.29 -3.35
N HIS A 8 14.43 8.98 -3.64
CA HIS A 8 13.41 8.49 -4.57
C HIS A 8 12.17 8.08 -3.78
N GLU A 9 11.03 8.74 -4.03
CA GLU A 9 9.74 8.27 -3.49
C GLU A 9 9.47 6.85 -3.99
N PRO A 10 8.91 5.97 -3.15
CA PRO A 10 8.46 4.65 -3.58
C PRO A 10 7.51 4.80 -4.77
N ASP A 11 7.86 4.25 -5.93
CA ASP A 11 6.99 4.25 -7.10
C ASP A 11 6.07 3.02 -7.12
N ASP A 12 5.03 3.03 -7.96
CA ASP A 12 4.06 1.93 -8.05
C ASP A 12 4.74 0.58 -8.34
N LYS A 13 5.84 0.58 -9.10
CA LYS A 13 6.61 -0.63 -9.42
C LYS A 13 7.30 -1.18 -8.18
N TRP A 14 7.87 -0.30 -7.37
CA TRP A 14 8.52 -0.65 -6.12
C TRP A 14 7.52 -1.22 -5.12
N ILE A 15 6.37 -0.56 -4.94
CA ILE A 15 5.30 -1.03 -4.04
C ILE A 15 4.74 -2.37 -4.52
N SER A 16 4.51 -2.52 -5.82
CA SER A 16 4.07 -3.80 -6.39
C SER A 16 5.06 -4.93 -6.12
N SER A 17 6.37 -4.66 -6.23
CA SER A 17 7.42 -5.66 -5.92
C SER A 17 7.40 -6.06 -4.45
N LEU A 18 7.34 -5.07 -3.54
CA LEU A 18 7.25 -5.31 -2.09
C LEU A 18 6.06 -6.21 -1.76
N LEU A 19 4.88 -5.87 -2.28
CA LEU A 19 3.65 -6.58 -1.97
C LEU A 19 3.55 -7.97 -2.61
N THR A 20 4.39 -8.24 -3.62
CA THR A 20 4.39 -9.51 -4.35
C THR A 20 5.37 -10.52 -3.77
N VAL A 21 6.60 -10.09 -3.51
CA VAL A 21 7.70 -10.98 -3.16
C VAL A 21 7.87 -11.11 -1.66
N ALA A 22 7.42 -10.09 -0.92
CA ALA A 22 7.74 -10.00 0.48
C ALA A 22 6.67 -10.66 1.37
N PRO A 23 7.08 -11.40 2.41
CA PRO A 23 6.16 -11.89 3.41
C PRO A 23 5.54 -10.72 4.20
N PHE A 24 4.38 -10.93 4.82
CA PHE A 24 3.63 -9.87 5.52
C PHE A 24 4.45 -9.08 6.54
N ASN A 25 5.36 -9.75 7.27
CA ASN A 25 6.28 -9.08 8.20
C ASN A 25 7.16 -8.03 7.53
N ARG A 26 7.55 -8.22 6.26
CA ARG A 26 8.35 -7.24 5.50
C ARG A 26 7.55 -5.99 5.15
N ILE A 27 6.26 -6.14 4.88
CA ILE A 27 5.34 -5.01 4.66
C ILE A 27 5.21 -4.18 5.94
N VAL A 28 5.03 -4.85 7.08
CA VAL A 28 4.96 -4.17 8.39
C VAL A 28 6.28 -3.46 8.71
N GLU A 29 7.42 -4.09 8.45
CA GLU A 29 8.74 -3.51 8.68
C GLU A 29 8.97 -2.26 7.82
N TYR A 30 8.54 -2.27 6.56
CA TYR A 30 8.56 -1.09 5.69
C TYR A 30 7.78 0.08 6.29
N PHE A 31 6.51 -0.13 6.64
CA PHE A 31 5.69 0.95 7.19
C PHE A 31 6.21 1.44 8.55
N SER A 32 6.77 0.55 9.37
CA SER A 32 7.41 0.92 10.63
C SER A 32 8.63 1.82 10.39
N ALA A 33 9.46 1.49 9.40
CA ALA A 33 10.62 2.28 9.01
C ALA A 33 10.26 3.63 8.36
N GLU A 34 9.11 3.71 7.66
CA GLU A 34 8.64 4.97 7.06
C GLU A 34 7.95 5.91 8.04
N ILE A 35 7.10 5.39 8.92
CA ILE A 35 6.38 6.20 9.91
C ILE A 35 7.33 6.67 11.03
N GLY A 36 8.32 5.83 11.39
CA GLY A 36 9.22 6.09 12.50
C GLY A 36 8.50 5.89 13.83
N ASP A 37 8.73 4.75 14.48
CA ASP A 37 8.12 4.37 15.75
C ASP A 37 8.82 4.98 17.00
N GLY A 38 9.58 6.07 16.81
CA GLY A 38 10.41 6.68 17.85
C GLY A 38 11.82 6.10 17.98
N GLY A 39 12.18 5.09 17.17
CA GLY A 39 13.53 4.54 17.07
C GLY A 39 14.46 5.25 16.06
N ASN A 40 15.63 4.66 15.81
CA ASN A 40 16.56 5.15 14.78
C ASN A 40 16.05 4.76 13.39
N GLN A 41 15.23 5.62 12.80
CA GLN A 41 14.63 5.42 11.48
C GLN A 41 15.65 5.05 10.40
N ARG A 42 16.86 5.61 10.45
CA ARG A 42 17.94 5.28 9.51
C ARG A 42 18.38 3.83 9.64
N LEU A 43 18.46 3.31 10.86
CA LEU A 43 18.80 1.90 11.10
C LEU A 43 17.66 0.99 10.65
N GLN A 44 16.42 1.32 10.97
CA GLN A 44 15.24 0.55 10.54
C GLN A 44 15.13 0.47 9.02
N ARG A 45 15.33 1.59 8.31
CA ARG A 45 15.42 1.59 6.85
C ARG A 45 16.54 0.69 6.35
N LYS A 46 17.72 0.74 6.98
CA LYS A 46 18.86 -0.12 6.59
C LYS A 46 18.56 -1.60 6.79
N ASP A 47 17.93 -1.96 7.90
CA ASP A 47 17.60 -3.35 8.23
C ASP A 47 16.51 -3.89 7.31
N PHE A 48 15.47 -3.08 7.06
CA PHE A 48 14.45 -3.35 6.04
C PHE A 48 15.09 -3.61 4.68
N MET A 49 15.99 -2.73 4.23
CA MET A 49 16.68 -2.86 2.95
C MET A 49 17.44 -4.19 2.83
N HIS A 50 18.18 -4.55 3.87
CA HIS A 50 18.98 -5.77 3.87
C HIS A 50 18.10 -7.01 3.78
N ASN A 51 17.03 -7.02 4.57
CA ASN A 51 16.14 -8.16 4.65
C ASN A 51 15.25 -8.29 3.39
N PHE A 52 14.76 -7.18 2.84
CA PHE A 52 13.98 -7.19 1.59
C PHE A 52 14.81 -7.71 0.41
N TYR A 53 16.09 -7.36 0.37
CA TYR A 53 17.02 -7.91 -0.62
C TYR A 53 17.13 -9.43 -0.49
N HIS A 54 17.23 -9.95 0.74
CA HIS A 54 17.29 -11.38 0.98
C HIS A 54 16.00 -12.10 0.57
N ASP A 55 14.84 -11.53 0.89
CA ASP A 55 13.53 -12.04 0.45
C ASP A 55 13.49 -12.12 -1.08
N THR A 56 13.92 -11.06 -1.76
CA THR A 56 13.96 -11.02 -3.23
C THR A 56 14.85 -12.11 -3.81
N ARG A 57 16.05 -12.33 -3.25
CA ARG A 57 16.96 -13.38 -3.71
C ARG A 57 16.46 -14.79 -3.45
N ALA A 58 15.72 -15.00 -2.36
CA ALA A 58 15.15 -16.31 -2.05
C ALA A 58 14.16 -16.77 -3.13
N TYR A 59 13.42 -15.83 -3.73
CA TYR A 59 12.43 -16.10 -4.76
C TYR A 59 12.97 -15.99 -6.20
N GLU A 60 14.21 -15.53 -6.42
CA GLU A 60 14.83 -15.40 -7.77
C GLU A 60 14.75 -16.69 -8.61
N LYS A 61 14.63 -17.86 -7.98
CA LYS A 61 14.54 -19.17 -8.64
C LYS A 61 13.18 -19.87 -8.48
N ASP A 62 12.23 -19.25 -7.81
CA ASP A 62 10.93 -19.87 -7.54
C ASP A 62 10.04 -19.78 -8.79
N GLN A 63 9.40 -20.89 -9.19
CA GLN A 63 8.47 -20.91 -10.33
C GLN A 63 7.31 -19.94 -10.14
N MET A 64 6.99 -19.61 -8.88
CA MET A 64 5.97 -18.63 -8.53
C MET A 64 6.30 -17.22 -9.04
N ASN A 65 7.59 -16.89 -9.25
CA ASN A 65 7.98 -15.63 -9.90
C ASN A 65 7.43 -15.56 -11.34
N GLU A 66 7.48 -16.64 -12.12
CA GLU A 66 6.95 -16.62 -13.49
C GLU A 66 5.42 -16.53 -13.52
N VAL A 67 4.75 -17.07 -12.50
CA VAL A 67 3.29 -17.02 -12.38
C VAL A 67 2.81 -15.64 -11.98
N VAL A 68 3.51 -14.95 -11.08
CA VAL A 68 3.09 -13.62 -10.60
C VAL A 68 3.61 -12.48 -11.50
N PHE A 69 4.80 -12.61 -12.08
CA PHE A 69 5.38 -11.58 -12.96
C PHE A 69 5.14 -11.83 -14.46
N GLY A 70 4.59 -12.98 -14.83
CA GLY A 70 4.47 -13.42 -16.23
C GLY A 70 5.82 -13.82 -16.84
N LYS A 71 5.81 -14.56 -17.95
CA LYS A 71 7.03 -14.78 -18.74
C LYS A 71 7.57 -13.42 -19.16
N THR A 72 8.86 -13.20 -18.91
CA THR A 72 9.67 -11.99 -19.18
C THR A 72 9.68 -11.49 -20.64
N THR A 73 8.83 -12.05 -21.51
CA THR A 73 8.72 -11.74 -22.94
C THR A 73 7.58 -10.78 -23.26
N ASP A 74 6.58 -10.63 -22.38
CA ASP A 74 5.57 -9.58 -22.51
C ASP A 74 5.87 -8.47 -21.52
N GLN A 75 6.39 -7.36 -22.06
CA GLN A 75 6.56 -6.05 -21.43
C GLN A 75 5.85 -5.92 -20.09
N ASN A 76 6.58 -6.15 -18.99
CA ASN A 76 6.21 -5.94 -17.59
C ASN A 76 4.90 -5.15 -17.41
N LEU A 77 3.78 -5.84 -17.57
CA LEU A 77 2.44 -5.33 -17.27
C LEU A 77 2.33 -5.46 -15.75
N HIS A 78 3.07 -4.60 -15.06
CA HIS A 78 2.74 -4.33 -13.67
C HIS A 78 1.34 -3.73 -13.71
N THR A 79 0.33 -4.56 -13.45
CA THR A 79 -1.00 -4.09 -13.04
C THR A 79 -0.77 -3.06 -11.95
N SER A 80 -1.45 -1.92 -12.04
CA SER A 80 -1.22 -0.84 -11.09
C SER A 80 -1.40 -1.39 -9.68
N VAL A 81 -0.64 -0.88 -8.71
CA VAL A 81 -0.89 -1.16 -7.27
C VAL A 81 -2.37 -0.96 -6.93
N ARG A 82 -3.01 -0.01 -7.63
CA ARG A 82 -4.44 0.22 -7.57
C ARG A 82 -5.26 -1.01 -7.94
N ASP A 83 -4.95 -1.66 -9.05
CA ASP A 83 -5.71 -2.82 -9.55
C ASP A 83 -5.56 -4.02 -8.59
N VAL A 84 -4.35 -4.24 -8.08
CA VAL A 84 -4.05 -5.41 -7.23
C VAL A 84 -4.57 -5.24 -5.80
N TRP A 85 -4.44 -4.04 -5.24
CA TRP A 85 -4.69 -3.81 -3.81
C TRP A 85 -5.91 -2.94 -3.54
N PHE A 86 -5.99 -1.76 -4.15
CA PHE A 86 -7.09 -0.84 -3.84
C PHE A 86 -8.41 -1.35 -4.42
N ASP A 87 -8.42 -1.89 -5.63
CA ASP A 87 -9.62 -2.42 -6.26
C ASP A 87 -10.02 -3.76 -5.64
N ALA A 88 -9.07 -4.62 -5.28
CA ALA A 88 -9.34 -5.84 -4.53
C ALA A 88 -9.91 -5.53 -3.13
N ALA A 89 -9.31 -4.60 -2.39
CA ALA A 89 -9.83 -4.16 -1.10
C ALA A 89 -11.23 -3.53 -1.25
N ARG A 90 -11.44 -2.68 -2.25
CA ARG A 90 -12.75 -2.08 -2.54
C ARG A 90 -13.80 -3.14 -2.91
N ALA A 91 -13.44 -4.16 -3.68
CA ALA A 91 -14.33 -5.27 -4.01
C ALA A 91 -14.71 -6.07 -2.75
N GLU A 92 -13.75 -6.36 -1.87
CA GLU A 92 -14.01 -7.03 -0.60
C GLU A 92 -14.91 -6.20 0.33
N LEU A 93 -14.65 -4.90 0.44
CA LEU A 93 -15.48 -3.98 1.22
C LEU A 93 -16.93 -3.92 0.69
N ARG A 94 -17.12 -3.98 -0.64
CA ARG A 94 -18.46 -4.11 -1.24
C ARG A 94 -19.10 -5.46 -0.94
N ALA A 95 -18.35 -6.56 -1.06
CA ALA A 95 -18.85 -7.90 -0.79
C ALA A 95 -19.32 -8.07 0.67
N ARG A 96 -18.66 -7.39 1.60
CA ARG A 96 -19.03 -7.33 3.02
C ARG A 96 -20.16 -6.33 3.32
N GLY A 97 -20.62 -5.57 2.33
CA GLY A 97 -21.66 -4.56 2.50
C GLY A 97 -21.24 -3.39 3.41
N VAL A 98 -19.93 -3.12 3.52
CA VAL A 98 -19.42 -1.99 4.34
C VAL A 98 -19.19 -0.72 3.50
N ILE A 99 -19.38 -0.79 2.19
CA ILE A 99 -19.50 0.39 1.32
C ILE A 99 -20.92 0.40 0.73
N PRO A 100 -21.67 1.52 0.85
CA PRO A 100 -21.27 2.78 1.49
C PRO A 100 -21.18 2.72 3.02
N HIS A 101 -20.26 3.50 3.60
CA HIS A 101 -20.09 3.66 5.06
C HIS A 101 -20.48 5.06 5.52
N ASP A 102 -20.57 5.28 6.84
CA ASP A 102 -20.84 6.61 7.37
C ASP A 102 -19.60 7.51 7.31
N ALA A 103 -19.81 8.79 7.03
CA ALA A 103 -18.75 9.79 7.11
C ALA A 103 -18.46 10.14 8.57
N GLU A 104 -17.20 10.37 8.91
CA GLU A 104 -16.80 10.73 10.25
C GLU A 104 -17.18 12.19 10.55
N ARG A 105 -17.92 12.42 11.63
CA ARG A 105 -18.22 13.78 12.07
C ARG A 105 -17.02 14.32 12.83
N ALA A 106 -16.27 15.22 12.19
CA ALA A 106 -15.13 15.85 12.82
C ALA A 106 -15.58 16.92 13.81
N TRP A 107 -16.14 18.05 13.32
CA TRP A 107 -16.43 19.24 14.14
C TRP A 107 -17.75 19.92 13.77
N HIS A 108 -18.13 20.95 14.55
CA HIS A 108 -19.20 21.88 14.22
C HIS A 108 -18.63 23.30 14.02
N TRP A 109 -18.92 23.92 12.88
CA TRP A 109 -18.61 25.32 12.60
C TRP A 109 -19.91 26.13 12.52
N ASN A 110 -20.10 27.11 13.41
CA ASN A 110 -21.32 27.92 13.49
C ASN A 110 -22.63 27.09 13.48
N GLY A 111 -22.64 25.95 14.15
CA GLY A 111 -23.78 25.02 14.19
C GLY A 111 -23.89 24.07 12.99
N ILE A 112 -23.07 24.22 11.96
CA ILE A 112 -23.03 23.32 10.79
C ILE A 112 -22.04 22.19 11.07
N PRO A 113 -22.45 20.90 11.01
CA PRO A 113 -21.52 19.79 11.12
C PRO A 113 -20.60 19.72 9.89
N ILE A 114 -19.30 19.54 10.16
CA ILE A 114 -18.26 19.25 9.17
C ILE A 114 -17.96 17.75 9.25
N PHE A 115 -18.06 17.09 8.11
CA PHE A 115 -17.79 15.67 7.97
C PHE A 115 -16.51 15.44 7.17
N ILE A 116 -15.70 14.50 7.63
CA ILE A 116 -14.58 13.94 6.89
C ILE A 116 -15.10 12.65 6.24
N GLY A 117 -15.05 12.58 4.92
CA GLY A 117 -15.51 11.40 4.19
C GLY A 117 -14.89 11.28 2.81
N CYS A 118 -14.81 10.06 2.31
CA CYS A 118 -14.37 9.76 0.95
C CYS A 118 -15.56 9.64 -0.01
N SER A 119 -15.29 9.36 -1.30
CA SER A 119 -16.33 9.14 -2.32
C SER A 119 -17.30 8.00 -1.98
N ASP A 120 -16.89 7.08 -1.11
CA ASP A 120 -17.61 5.86 -0.77
C ASP A 120 -18.52 6.01 0.48
N CYS A 121 -18.62 7.20 1.11
CA CYS A 121 -19.54 7.40 2.24
C CYS A 121 -20.98 7.71 1.81
N HIS A 122 -21.94 7.41 2.69
CA HIS A 122 -23.32 7.86 2.59
C HIS A 122 -23.41 9.39 2.40
N PRO A 123 -24.38 9.88 1.63
CA PRO A 123 -24.67 11.31 1.55
C PRO A 123 -25.02 11.85 2.94
N VAL A 124 -24.30 12.88 3.39
CA VAL A 124 -24.55 13.55 4.66
C VAL A 124 -25.08 14.97 4.42
N ALA A 125 -26.02 15.41 5.26
CA ALA A 125 -26.46 16.79 5.31
C ALA A 125 -25.43 17.60 6.12
N GLY A 126 -24.52 18.30 5.43
CA GLY A 126 -23.45 19.09 6.03
C GLY A 126 -22.36 19.45 5.03
N TRP A 127 -21.30 20.11 5.48
CA TRP A 127 -20.13 20.37 4.63
C TRP A 127 -19.19 19.15 4.63
N ARG A 128 -18.80 18.70 3.42
CA ARG A 128 -17.80 17.66 3.21
C ARG A 128 -16.47 18.33 2.93
N ALA A 129 -15.49 18.12 3.80
CA ALA A 129 -14.11 18.56 3.60
C ALA A 129 -13.34 17.55 2.75
#